data_AF-A0A3D1BFQ0-F1
#
_entry.id   AF-A0A3D1BFQ0-F1
#
_cell.length_a   1.000
_cell.length_b   1.000
_cell.length_c   1.000
_cell.angle_alpha   90.00
_cell.angle_beta   90.00
_cell.angle_gamma   90.00
#
_symmetry.space_group_name_H-M   'P 1'
#
loop_
_entity.id
_entity.type
_entity.pdbx_description
1 polymer ?
#
loop_
_entity_poly.entity_id
_entity_poly.type
_entity_poly.pdbx_seq_one_letter_code
_entity_poly.pdbx_strand_id
1 'polypeptide(L)' 'GLALGFDRLCSLFGGSDSIRDFIAFPKNNSGRDVMIDAPSPIHDEQYDELFLRSTAQDENTDA' A
#
# COMPACT_ATOMS: atom_id res chain seq x y z
N GLY A 1 -20.05 -1.25 -20.78
CA GLY A 1 -19.23 -2.35 -20.26
C GLY A 1 -19.53 -2.55 -18.79
N LEU A 2 -19.22 -3.72 -18.23
CA LEU A 2 -19.38 -4.07 -16.81
C LEU A 2 -18.01 -4.41 -16.22
N ALA A 3 -17.68 -3.87 -15.05
CA ALA A 3 -16.50 -4.26 -14.28
C ALA A 3 -16.95 -4.89 -12.96
N LEU A 4 -16.55 -6.14 -12.72
CA LEU A 4 -16.86 -6.88 -11.51
C LEU A 4 -15.67 -6.82 -10.55
N GLY A 5 -15.91 -6.49 -9.28
CA GLY A 5 -14.89 -6.54 -8.24
C GLY A 5 -14.61 -7.99 -7.86
N PHE A 6 -13.51 -8.55 -8.37
CA PHE A 6 -13.14 -9.94 -8.17
C PHE A 6 -12.97 -10.29 -6.69
N ASP A 7 -12.31 -9.43 -5.90
CA ASP A 7 -12.08 -9.65 -4.47
C ASP A 7 -13.41 -9.71 -3.69
N ARG A 8 -14.37 -8.86 -4.07
CA ARG A 8 -15.73 -8.85 -3.50
C ARG A 8 -16.47 -10.14 -3.87
N LEU A 9 -16.34 -10.60 -5.12
CA LEU A 9 -16.95 -11.85 -5.57
C LEU A 9 -16.40 -13.06 -4.79
N CYS A 10 -15.09 -13.13 -4.58
CA CYS A 10 -14.47 -14.17 -3.75
C CYS A 10 -14.96 -14.12 -2.30
N SER A 11 -15.05 -12.93 -1.69
CA SER A 11 -15.56 -12.79 -0.31
C SER A 11 -17.01 -13.24 -0.15
N LEU A 12 -17.85 -12.98 -1.16
CA LEU A 12 -19.26 -13.43 -1.18
C LEU A 12 -19.39 -14.95 -1.24
N PHE A 13 -18.53 -15.64 -2.00
CA PHE A 13 -18.50 -17.10 -2.01
C PHE A 13 -17.92 -17.70 -0.73
N GLY A 14 -17.00 -16.98 -0.10
CA GLY A 14 -16.36 -17.40 1.14
C GLY A 14 -17.11 -17.05 2.42
N GLY A 15 -18.22 -16.32 2.33
CA GLY A 15 -19.02 -15.91 3.49
C GLY A 15 -18.30 -14.94 4.44
N SER A 16 -17.23 -14.28 4.00
CA SER A 16 -16.56 -13.23 4.79
C SER A 16 -17.03 -11.86 4.33
N ASP A 17 -17.36 -10.99 5.29
CA ASP A 17 -17.68 -9.59 5.03
C ASP A 17 -16.45 -8.76 4.63
N SER A 18 -15.25 -9.30 4.90
CA SER A 18 -13.96 -8.65 4.64
C SER A 18 -13.25 -9.29 3.45
N ILE A 19 -12.93 -8.45 2.45
CA ILE A 19 -12.08 -8.87 1.33
C ILE A 19 -10.63 -9.14 1.76
N ARG A 20 -10.21 -8.65 2.94
CA ARG A 20 -8.81 -8.78 3.42
C ARG A 20 -8.40 -10.24 3.59
N ASP A 21 -9.35 -11.13 3.88
CA ASP A 21 -9.10 -12.56 4.08
C ASP A 21 -8.85 -13.29 2.76
N PHE A 22 -9.22 -12.67 1.62
CA PHE A 22 -9.02 -13.19 0.26
C PHE A 22 -7.83 -12.54 -0.44
N ILE A 23 -7.11 -11.64 0.24
CA ILE A 23 -5.91 -10.96 -0.27
C ILE A 23 -4.72 -11.46 0.55
N ALA A 24 -3.73 -12.06 -0.11
CA ALA A 24 -2.59 -12.68 0.58
C ALA A 24 -1.76 -11.69 1.43
N PHE A 25 -1.65 -10.44 0.97
CA PHE A 25 -0.92 -9.36 1.67
C PHE A 25 -1.81 -8.11 1.75
N PRO A 26 -2.75 -8.06 2.72
CA PRO A 26 -3.70 -6.97 2.81
C PRO A 26 -3.02 -5.72 3.39
N LYS A 27 -3.22 -4.57 2.75
CA LYS A 27 -2.81 -3.28 3.29
C LYS A 27 -3.71 -2.88 4.47
N ASN A 28 -3.18 -2.08 5.39
CA ASN A 28 -3.98 -1.50 6.46
C ASN A 28 -4.82 -0.31 5.96
N ASN A 29 -5.65 0.27 6.84
CA ASN A 29 -6.53 1.40 6.50
C ASN A 29 -5.76 2.69 6.12
N SER A 30 -4.46 2.74 6.41
CA SER A 30 -3.54 3.82 6.04
C SER A 30 -2.73 3.50 4.77
N GLY A 31 -3.07 2.43 4.05
CA GLY A 31 -2.35 1.99 2.85
C GLY A 31 -0.96 1.40 3.11
N ARG A 32 -0.58 1.20 4.37
CA ARG A 32 0.70 0.60 4.77
C ARG A 32 0.59 -0.92 4.77
N ASP A 33 1.56 -1.57 4.18
CA ASP A 33 1.80 -2.99 4.36
C ASP A 33 2.66 -3.18 5.61
N VAL A 34 2.08 -3.81 6.63
CA VAL A 34 2.71 -4.00 7.94
C VAL A 34 3.79 -5.09 7.90
N MET A 35 3.73 -6.02 6.94
CA MET A 35 4.66 -7.15 6.89
C MET A 35 6.04 -6.74 6.36
N ILE A 36 6.07 -5.88 5.34
CA ILE A 36 7.31 -5.44 4.68
C ILE A 36 7.68 -3.98 4.97
N ASP A 37 6.94 -3.35 5.88
CA ASP A 37 7.06 -1.94 6.25
C ASP A 37 7.07 -0.97 5.05
N ALA A 38 6.08 -1.12 4.18
CA ALA A 38 5.92 -0.27 2.98
C ALA A 38 4.70 0.64 3.12
N PRO A 39 4.74 1.91 2.67
CA PRO A 39 5.85 2.56 1.97
C PRO A 39 7.01 2.93 2.90
N SER A 40 8.23 2.90 2.35
CA SER A 40 9.46 3.31 3.01
C SER A 40 10.17 4.40 2.20
N PRO A 41 11.01 5.24 2.83
CA PRO A 41 11.81 6.23 2.11
C PRO A 41 12.81 5.53 1.18
N ILE A 42 13.03 6.12 0.00
CA ILE A 42 14.02 5.67 -0.99
C ILE A 42 15.30 6.51 -0.86
N HIS A 43 16.41 6.04 -1.44
CA HIS A 43 17.68 6.77 -1.40
C HIS A 43 17.67 8.01 -2.29
N ASP A 44 18.41 9.06 -1.88
CA ASP A 44 18.54 10.32 -2.63
C ASP A 44 19.06 10.13 -4.06
N GLU A 45 19.96 9.18 -4.26
CA GLU A 45 20.48 8.81 -5.58
C GLU A 45 19.36 8.40 -6.56
N GLN A 46 18.29 7.77 -6.05
CA GLN A 46 17.14 7.35 -6.86
C GLN A 46 16.24 8.54 -7.22
N TYR A 47 16.16 9.54 -6.34
CA TYR A 47 15.46 10.80 -6.66
C TYR A 47 16.20 11.58 -7.74
N ASP A 48 17.53 11.65 -7.65
CA ASP A 48 18.38 12.31 -8.65
C ASP A 48 18.33 11.61 -10.01
N GLU A 49 18.38 10.26 -10.05
CA GLU A 49 18.26 9.48 -11.29
C GLU A 49 16.91 9.72 -11.99
N LEU A 50 15.82 9.82 -11.22
CA LEU A 50 14.47 10.02 -11.74
C LEU A 50 14.12 11.49 -11.99
N PHE A 51 15.03 12.43 -11.68
CA PHE A 51 14.78 13.88 -11.69
C PHE A 51 13.57 14.29 -10.84
N LEU A 52 13.38 13.61 -9.70
CA LEU A 52 12.27 13.84 -8.77
C LEU A 52 12.77 14.54 -7.49
N ARG A 53 11.86 15.23 -6.81
CA ARG A 53 12.10 15.79 -5.47
C ARG A 53 10.91 15.45 -4.57
N SER A 54 11.17 14.85 -3.41
CA SER A 54 10.13 14.62 -2.41
C SER A 54 9.65 15.93 -1.81
N THR A 55 8.34 16.06 -1.60
CA THR A 55 7.71 17.17 -0.86
C THR A 55 7.25 16.75 0.53
N ALA A 56 7.48 15.50 0.92
CA ALA A 56 7.18 15.01 2.26
C ALA A 56 8.12 15.69 3.28
N GLN A 57 7.60 15.98 4.47
CA GLN A 57 8.44 16.48 5.57
C GLN A 57 9.29 15.31 6.08
N ASP A 58 10.60 15.50 6.16
CA ASP A 58 11.50 14.51 6.74
C ASP A 58 11.26 14.44 8.25
N GLU A 59 10.81 13.29 8.75
CA GLU A 59 10.59 13.05 10.20
C GLU A 59 11.93 12.96 11.00
N ASN A 60 13.06 13.36 10.43
CA ASN A 60 14.40 13.32 11.05
C ASN A 60 15.01 14.72 11.27
N THR A 61 14.22 15.68 11.74
CA THR A 61 14.76 16.89 12.40
C THR A 61 14.14 16.99 13.79
N ASP A 62 14.54 16.10 14.70
CA ASP A 62 14.45 16.26 16.16
C ASP A 62 15.19 15.09 16.86
N ALA A 63 16.53 15.07 16.74
CA ALA A 63 17.45 14.36 17.62
C ALA A 63 18.84 15.02 17.61
#